data_AF-A0A656AN64-F1
#
_entry.id   AF-A0A656AN64-F1
#
_cell.length_a   1.000
_cell.length_b   1.000
_cell.length_c   1.000
_cell.angle_alpha   90.00
_cell.angle_beta   90.00
_cell.angle_gamma   90.00
#
_symmetry.space_group_name_H-M   'P 1'
#
loop_
_entity.id
_entity.type
_entity.pdbx_description
1 polymer ?
#
loop_
_entity_poly.entity_id
_entity_poly.type
_entity_poly.pdbx_seq_one_letter_code
_entity_poly.pdbx_strand_id
1 'polypeptide(L)'
;MFFYQDGVLNGSSTHVPANDEFNLLQGWQSLAQSHQVQLETCVAAALRRGVVSEQEASQHGLASHNLAAHFTQAGLGSLAQALLEQDRVVQF
;
A
#
# COMPACT_ATOMS: atom_id res chain seq x y z
N MET A 1 2.05 6.15 -6.48
CA MET A 1 3.03 5.97 -5.38
C MET A 1 3.25 4.50 -5.15
N PHE A 2 4.50 4.08 -4.96
CA PHE A 2 4.85 2.69 -4.75
C PHE A 2 5.50 2.48 -3.37
N PHE A 3 4.88 1.67 -2.53
CA PHE A 3 5.32 1.35 -1.17
C PHE A 3 6.10 0.03 -1.17
N TYR A 4 7.34 0.08 -0.70
CA TYR A 4 8.27 -1.07 -0.68
C TYR A 4 8.94 -1.22 0.68
N GLN A 5 9.55 -2.39 0.94
CA GLN A 5 10.15 -2.75 2.24
C GLN A 5 9.15 -2.57 3.38
N ASP A 6 9.50 -1.84 4.45
CA ASP A 6 8.60 -1.54 5.57
C ASP A 6 7.52 -0.52 5.19
N GLY A 7 7.69 0.22 4.08
CA GLY A 7 6.70 1.14 3.57
C GLY A 7 5.35 0.49 3.28
N VAL A 8 5.30 -0.82 3.01
CA VAL A 8 4.04 -1.57 2.81
C VAL A 8 3.12 -1.53 4.02
N LEU A 9 3.65 -1.30 5.22
CA LEU A 9 2.85 -1.17 6.43
C LEU A 9 1.88 0.02 6.36
N ASN A 10 2.17 1.06 5.56
CA ASN A 10 1.24 2.18 5.33
C ASN A 10 -0.11 1.74 4.74
N GLY A 11 -0.15 0.60 4.06
CA GLY A 11 -1.37 0.05 3.46
C GLY A 11 -2.20 -0.82 4.40
N SER A 12 -1.85 -0.94 5.69
CA SER A 12 -2.61 -1.78 6.62
C SER A 12 -3.83 -1.04 7.19
N SER A 13 -5.02 -1.64 7.10
CA SER A 13 -6.27 -1.12 7.66
C SER A 13 -6.39 -1.27 9.17
N THR A 14 -5.49 -2.03 9.79
CA THR A 14 -5.51 -2.33 11.22
C THR A 14 -4.66 -1.38 12.05
N HIS A 15 -4.12 -0.31 11.45
CA HIS A 15 -3.46 0.75 12.20
C HIS A 15 -4.47 1.57 12.99
N VAL A 16 -4.24 1.66 14.29
CA VAL A 16 -5.04 2.46 15.22
C VAL A 16 -4.10 3.48 15.88
N PRO A 17 -3.94 4.69 15.29
CA PRO A 17 -3.13 5.73 15.90
C PRO A 17 -3.76 6.24 17.19
N ALA A 18 -2.97 6.86 18.07
CA ALA A 18 -3.51 7.55 19.24
C ALA A 18 -4.36 8.77 18.81
N ASN A 19 -5.26 9.22 19.68
CA ASN A 19 -6.20 10.32 19.36
C ASN A 19 -5.50 11.66 19.07
N ASP A 20 -4.27 11.84 19.57
CA ASP A 20 -3.42 13.01 19.39
C ASP A 20 -2.36 12.84 18.30
N GLU A 21 -2.37 11.70 17.60
CA GLU A 21 -1.48 11.41 16.47
C GLU A 21 -2.17 11.65 15.13
N PHE A 22 -1.37 11.98 14.11
CA PHE A 22 -1.88 12.06 12.75
C PHE A 22 -2.20 10.67 12.21
N ASN A 23 -3.44 10.48 11.75
CA ASN A 23 -3.83 9.25 11.06
C ASN A 23 -3.26 9.21 9.64
N LEU A 24 -2.06 8.64 9.52
CA LEU A 24 -1.34 8.57 8.25
C LEU A 24 -2.09 7.74 7.20
N LEU A 25 -2.78 6.67 7.60
CA LEU A 25 -3.60 5.86 6.69
C LEU A 25 -4.70 6.72 6.06
N GLN A 26 -5.43 7.48 6.88
CA GLN A 26 -6.46 8.39 6.40
C GLN A 26 -5.87 9.47 5.48
N GLY A 27 -4.69 10.02 5.82
CA GLY A 27 -3.97 10.97 4.98
C GLY A 27 -3.69 10.42 3.57
N TRP A 28 -3.22 9.18 3.47
CA TRP A 28 -3.01 8.53 2.18
C TRP A 28 -4.31 8.33 1.40
N GLN A 29 -5.37 7.83 2.04
CA GLN A 29 -6.66 7.63 1.39
C GLN A 29 -7.28 8.93 0.90
N SER A 30 -7.19 10.01 1.69
CA SER A 30 -7.64 11.34 1.27
C SER A 30 -6.84 11.87 0.08
N LEU A 31 -5.52 11.66 0.04
CA LEU A 31 -4.69 12.03 -1.11
C LEU A 31 -5.09 11.26 -2.37
N ALA A 32 -5.28 9.94 -2.25
CA ALA A 32 -5.67 9.09 -3.37
C ALA A 32 -7.03 9.50 -3.94
N GLN A 33 -8.01 9.77 -3.09
CA GLN A 33 -9.34 10.22 -3.53
C GLN A 33 -9.30 11.62 -4.16
N SER A 34 -8.63 12.58 -3.50
CA SER A 34 -8.65 13.99 -3.92
C SER A 34 -7.86 14.24 -5.20
N HIS A 35 -6.79 13.48 -5.42
CA HIS A 35 -5.85 13.68 -6.53
C HIS A 35 -5.76 12.51 -7.49
N GLN A 36 -6.57 11.47 -7.31
CA GLN A 36 -6.56 10.25 -8.13
C GLN A 36 -5.17 9.57 -8.18
N VAL A 37 -4.42 9.70 -7.09
CA VAL A 37 -3.08 9.10 -6.98
C VAL A 37 -3.25 7.61 -6.69
N GLN A 38 -2.62 6.77 -7.51
CA GLN A 38 -2.57 5.33 -7.26
C GLN A 38 -1.65 5.03 -6.07
N LEU A 39 -2.11 4.19 -5.14
CA LEU A 39 -1.34 3.73 -3.99
C LEU A 39 -1.08 2.24 -4.11
N GLU A 40 0.15 1.85 -4.42
CA GLU A 40 0.51 0.46 -4.67
C GLU A 40 1.47 -0.05 -3.61
N THR A 41 1.16 -1.18 -3.01
CA THR A 41 2.11 -1.91 -2.15
C THR A 41 2.75 -3.05 -2.92
N CYS A 42 4.05 -3.26 -2.73
CA CYS A 42 4.72 -4.42 -3.30
C CYS A 42 4.16 -5.71 -2.70
N VAL A 43 3.48 -6.55 -3.50
CA VAL A 43 2.80 -7.77 -3.05
C VAL A 43 3.73 -8.69 -2.24
N ALA A 44 4.93 -8.96 -2.76
CA ALA A 44 5.88 -9.85 -2.08
C ALA A 44 6.38 -9.28 -0.74
N ALA A 45 6.58 -7.97 -0.63
CA ALA A 45 7.01 -7.33 0.60
C ALA A 45 5.87 -7.22 1.63
N ALA A 46 4.65 -6.96 1.15
CA ALA A 46 3.43 -6.85 1.93
C ALA A 46 3.06 -8.20 2.59
N LEU A 47 3.03 -9.28 1.80
CA LEU A 47 2.72 -10.63 2.31
C LEU A 47 3.71 -11.08 3.39
N ARG A 48 5.01 -10.86 3.21
CA ARG A 48 6.03 -11.18 4.23
C ARG A 48 5.84 -10.42 5.55
N ARG A 49 5.09 -9.32 5.55
CA ARG A 49 4.80 -8.47 6.72
C ARG A 49 3.34 -8.55 7.18
N GLY A 50 2.55 -9.45 6.60
CA GLY A 50 1.15 -9.63 6.98
C GLY A 50 0.23 -8.49 6.55
N VAL A 51 0.58 -7.74 5.50
CA VAL A 51 -0.35 -6.84 4.80
C VAL A 51 -0.91 -7.61 3.60
N VAL A 52 -2.19 -7.93 3.64
CA VAL A 52 -2.83 -8.90 2.74
C VAL A 52 -4.08 -8.30 2.14
N SER A 53 -4.20 -8.29 0.81
CA SER A 53 -5.44 -7.93 0.12
C SER A 53 -6.48 -9.04 0.20
N GLU A 54 -7.73 -8.72 -0.12
CA GLU A 54 -8.79 -9.73 -0.21
C GLU A 54 -8.45 -10.83 -1.23
N GLN A 55 -7.90 -10.45 -2.38
CA GLN A 55 -7.46 -11.39 -3.41
C GLN A 55 -6.39 -12.35 -2.88
N GLU A 56 -5.35 -11.82 -2.24
CA GLU A 56 -4.27 -12.64 -1.69
C GLU A 56 -4.74 -13.50 -0.53
N ALA A 57 -5.64 -13.00 0.32
CA ALA A 57 -6.23 -13.79 1.39
C ALA A 57 -7.00 -15.00 0.83
N SER A 58 -7.80 -14.79 -0.23
CA SER A 58 -8.48 -15.88 -0.94
C SER A 58 -7.49 -16.86 -1.57
N GLN A 59 -6.45 -16.37 -2.23
CA GLN A 59 -5.45 -17.20 -2.92
C GLN A 59 -4.64 -18.07 -1.94
N HIS A 60 -4.36 -17.55 -0.74
CA HIS A 60 -3.56 -18.24 0.28
C HIS A 60 -4.39 -18.95 1.34
N GLY A 61 -5.73 -18.96 1.23
CA GLY A 61 -6.62 -19.62 2.20
C GLY A 61 -6.60 -18.99 3.59
N LEU A 62 -6.39 -17.67 3.66
CA LEU A 62 -6.37 -16.92 4.91
C LEU A 62 -7.78 -16.51 5.32
N ALA A 63 -8.04 -16.54 6.63
CA ALA A 63 -9.36 -16.20 7.18
C ALA A 63 -9.73 -14.71 7.07
N SER A 64 -8.73 -13.83 6.87
CA SER A 64 -8.94 -12.39 6.85
C SER A 64 -7.90 -11.69 5.98
N HIS A 65 -8.21 -10.44 5.64
CA HIS A 65 -7.35 -9.51 4.91
C HIS A 65 -7.32 -8.17 5.66
N ASN A 66 -6.29 -7.38 5.43
CA ASN A 66 -6.08 -6.10 6.11
C ASN A 66 -5.44 -5.03 5.21
N LEU A 67 -5.48 -5.18 3.88
CA LEU A 67 -5.14 -4.09 2.98
C LEU A 67 -6.24 -3.02 3.06
N ALA A 68 -5.84 -1.79 3.30
CA ALA A 68 -6.76 -0.66 3.39
C ALA A 68 -7.35 -0.28 2.04
N ALA A 69 -8.55 0.30 2.08
CA ALA A 69 -9.21 0.81 0.88
C ALA A 69 -8.30 1.81 0.13
N HIS A 70 -8.46 1.85 -1.20
CA HIS A 70 -7.66 2.65 -2.15
C HIS A 70 -6.20 2.21 -2.33
N PHE A 71 -5.72 1.23 -1.58
CA PHE A 71 -4.46 0.55 -1.87
C PHE A 71 -4.68 -0.66 -2.76
N THR A 72 -3.72 -0.94 -3.64
CA THR A 72 -3.63 -2.18 -4.40
C THR A 72 -2.31 -2.89 -4.11
N GLN A 73 -2.24 -4.18 -4.43
CA GLN A 73 -1.00 -4.96 -4.36
C GLN A 73 -0.47 -5.19 -5.78
N ALA A 74 0.77 -4.80 -6.01
CA ALA A 74 1.43 -4.86 -7.32
C ALA A 74 2.81 -5.53 -7.23
N GLY A 75 3.25 -6.13 -8.34
CA GLY A 75 4.60 -6.67 -8.47
C GLY A 75 5.64 -5.57 -8.69
N LEU A 76 6.93 -5.89 -8.52
CA LEU A 76 8.04 -4.95 -8.77
C LEU A 76 8.10 -4.44 -10.23
N GLY A 77 7.42 -5.08 -11.18
CA GLY A 77 7.29 -4.60 -12.55
C GLY A 77 6.62 -3.23 -12.65
N SER A 78 5.63 -2.93 -11.79
CA SER A 78 4.98 -1.61 -11.73
C SER A 78 5.95 -0.51 -11.33
N LEU A 79 6.79 -0.76 -10.31
CA LEU A 79 7.87 0.14 -9.92
C LEU A 79 8.88 0.32 -11.06
N ALA A 80 9.32 -0.77 -11.69
CA ALA A 80 10.27 -0.69 -12.80
C ALA A 80 9.71 0.14 -13.97
N GLN A 81 8.43 -0.03 -14.30
CA GLN A 81 7.74 0.76 -15.31
C GLN A 81 7.70 2.25 -14.91
N ALA A 82 7.30 2.56 -13.68
CA ALA A 82 7.29 3.94 -13.19
C ALA A 82 8.67 4.60 -13.23
N LEU A 83 9.74 3.85 -12.91
CA LEU A 83 11.12 4.34 -13.00
C LEU A 83 11.58 4.65 -14.43
N LEU A 84 10.97 4.01 -15.44
CA LEU A 84 11.27 4.22 -16.86
C LEU A 84 10.41 5.32 -17.49
N GLU A 85 9.15 5.45 -17.06
CA GLU A 85 8.17 6.32 -17.70
C GLU A 85 8.07 7.72 -17.06
N GLN A 86 8.37 7.84 -15.77
CA GLN A 86 8.20 9.10 -15.06
C GLN A 86 9.44 9.99 -15.15
N ASP A 87 9.24 11.28 -15.34
CA ASP A 87 10.34 12.25 -15.47
C ASP A 87 11.22 12.34 -14.22
N ARG A 88 10.65 12.09 -13.05
CA ARG A 88 11.30 12.27 -11.75
C ARG A 88 10.88 11.18 -10.77
N VAL A 89 11.82 10.80 -9.93
CA VAL A 89 11.64 9.82 -8.86
C VAL A 89 12.14 10.44 -7.56
N VAL A 90 11.29 10.44 -6.54
CA VAL A 90 11.64 10.85 -5.17
C VAL A 90 11.44 9.66 -4.26
N GLN A 91 12.47 9.33 -3.48
CA GLN A 91 12.48 8.22 -2.53
C GLN A 91 12.57 8.79 -1.11
N PHE A 92 11.82 8.20 -0.19
CA PHE A 92 11.73 8.57 1.22
C PHE A 92 12.15 7.40 2.11
#